data_AF-A0A429BFT5-F1
#
_entry.id   AF-A0A429BFT5-F1
#
_cell.length_a   1.000
_cell.length_b   1.000
_cell.length_c   1.000
_cell.angle_alpha   90.00
_cell.angle_beta   90.00
_cell.angle_gamma   90.00
#
_symmetry.space_group_name_H-M   'P 1'
#
loop_
_entity.id
_entity.type
_entity.pdbx_description
1 polymer ?
#
loop_
_entity_poly.entity_id
_entity_poly.type
_entity_poly.pdbx_seq_one_letter_code
_entity_poly.pdbx_strand_id
1 'polypeptide(L)'
;MSGYYVRREALYREARTYELFAGNVEQVCADLRAAFNRDRNTLGDDEYGAELAKKLPEMERGIFDVLTKYIDELEDVATGLSTSARNYKAAEYPPPVTRN
;
A
#
# COMPACT_ATOMS: atom_id res chain seq x y z
N MET A 1 -30.25 -4.11 -23.32
CA MET A 1 -29.07 -3.27 -23.06
C MET A 1 -28.01 -4.15 -22.41
N SER A 2 -26.89 -4.45 -23.09
CA SER A 2 -25.72 -5.07 -22.44
C SER A 2 -24.75 -3.97 -22.03
N GLY A 3 -25.01 -3.34 -20.90
CA GLY A 3 -24.03 -2.46 -20.27
C GLY A 3 -22.91 -3.28 -19.64
N TYR A 4 -21.69 -2.74 -19.60
CA TYR A 4 -20.62 -3.28 -18.77
C TYR A 4 -21.09 -3.28 -17.30
N TYR A 5 -21.25 -4.47 -16.72
CA TYR A 5 -21.66 -4.64 -15.34
C TYR A 5 -20.57 -5.39 -14.58
N VAL A 6 -19.95 -4.72 -13.61
CA VAL A 6 -19.07 -5.35 -12.63
C VAL A 6 -19.85 -5.54 -11.35
N ARG A 7 -19.83 -6.77 -10.81
CA ARG A 7 -20.50 -7.07 -9.54
C ARG A 7 -19.86 -6.25 -8.42
N ARG A 8 -20.65 -5.46 -7.71
CA ARG A 8 -20.21 -4.62 -6.59
C ARG A 8 -19.47 -5.41 -5.52
N GLU A 9 -19.92 -6.63 -5.23
CA GLU A 9 -19.29 -7.53 -4.26
C GLU A 9 -17.86 -7.90 -4.68
N ALA A 10 -17.61 -8.01 -5.99
CA ALA A 10 -16.25 -8.24 -6.49
C ALA A 10 -15.37 -7.01 -6.24
N LEU A 11 -15.86 -5.80 -6.50
CA LEU A 11 -15.12 -4.56 -6.23
C LEU A 11 -14.75 -4.41 -4.75
N TYR A 12 -15.68 -4.69 -3.83
CA TYR A 12 -15.37 -4.67 -2.39
C TYR A 12 -14.40 -5.76 -1.96
N ARG A 13 -14.51 -6.96 -2.55
CA ARG A 13 -13.58 -8.05 -2.26
C ARG A 13 -12.17 -7.67 -2.69
N GLU A 14 -12.02 -7.18 -3.92
CA GLU A 14 -10.70 -6.78 -4.43
C GLU A 14 -10.15 -5.60 -3.63
N ALA A 15 -10.97 -4.59 -3.27
CA ALA A 15 -10.52 -3.49 -2.41
C ALA A 15 -9.87 -3.99 -1.11
N ARG A 16 -10.51 -4.97 -0.43
CA ARG A 16 -9.94 -5.61 0.77
C ARG A 16 -8.66 -6.39 0.51
N THR A 17 -8.52 -7.00 -0.67
CA THR A 17 -7.29 -7.69 -1.05
C THR A 17 -6.13 -6.71 -1.19
N TYR A 18 -6.36 -5.55 -1.79
CA TYR A 18 -5.34 -4.50 -1.89
C TYR A 18 -5.00 -3.89 -0.53
N GLU A 19 -5.99 -3.67 0.35
CA GLU A 19 -5.76 -3.26 1.75
C GLU A 19 -4.88 -4.27 2.50
N LEU A 20 -5.13 -5.57 2.32
CA LEU A 20 -4.30 -6.62 2.93
C LEU A 20 -2.88 -6.62 2.38
N PHE A 21 -2.71 -6.39 1.07
CA PHE A 21 -1.38 -6.28 0.49
C PHE A 21 -0.61 -5.07 1.01
N ALA A 22 -1.27 -3.90 1.15
CA ALA A 22 -0.65 -2.73 1.76
C ALA A 22 -0.15 -3.06 3.17
N GLY A 23 -1.00 -3.65 4.02
CA GLY A 23 -0.61 -4.05 5.38
C GLY A 23 0.53 -5.08 5.43
N ASN A 24 0.60 -6.02 4.47
CA ASN A 24 1.73 -6.94 4.38
C ASN A 24 3.04 -6.21 4.03
N VAL A 25 3.00 -5.24 3.12
CA VAL A 25 4.19 -4.45 2.75
C VAL A 25 4.62 -3.55 3.91
N GLU A 26 3.68 -2.98 4.67
CA GLU A 26 3.98 -2.24 5.90
C GLU A 26 4.72 -3.10 6.93
N GLN A 27 4.29 -4.36 7.11
CA GLN A 27 4.98 -5.29 8.01
C GLN A 27 6.40 -5.59 7.51
N VAL A 28 6.58 -5.80 6.20
CA VAL A 28 7.92 -5.97 5.60
C VAL A 28 8.79 -4.74 5.84
N CYS A 29 8.24 -3.53 5.72
CA CYS A 29 8.95 -2.30 6.04
C CYS A 29 9.39 -2.27 7.52
N ALA A 30 8.51 -2.63 8.45
CA ALA A 30 8.84 -2.68 9.87
C ALA A 30 9.97 -3.69 10.16
N ASP A 31 9.90 -4.87 9.57
CA ASP A 31 10.91 -5.93 9.74
C ASP A 31 12.26 -5.52 9.15
N LEU A 32 12.26 -4.89 7.96
CA LEU A 32 13.48 -4.36 7.35
C LEU A 32 14.10 -3.24 8.20
N ARG A 33 13.30 -2.32 8.74
CA ARG A 33 13.81 -1.26 9.64
C ARG A 33 14.46 -1.86 10.87
N ALA A 34 13.85 -2.89 11.46
CA ALA A 34 14.42 -3.61 12.59
C ALA A 34 15.76 -4.27 12.22
N ALA A 35 15.87 -4.89 11.03
CA ALA A 35 17.10 -5.47 10.53
C ALA A 35 18.21 -4.42 10.31
N PHE A 36 17.91 -3.31 9.61
CA PHE A 36 18.86 -2.22 9.42
C PHE A 36 19.37 -1.65 10.76
N ASN A 37 18.48 -1.43 11.73
CA ASN A 37 18.86 -0.93 13.05
C ASN A 37 19.73 -1.94 13.82
N ARG A 38 19.41 -3.24 13.76
CA ARG A 38 20.21 -4.29 14.39
C ARG A 38 21.60 -4.34 13.78
N ASP A 39 21.68 -4.39 12.45
CA ASP A 39 22.93 -4.64 11.73
C ASP A 39 23.84 -3.41 11.71
N ARG A 40 23.28 -2.19 11.73
CA ARG A 40 24.04 -0.95 11.92
C ARG A 40 24.86 -0.96 13.22
N ASN A 41 24.33 -1.57 14.29
CA ASN A 41 25.04 -1.70 15.57
C ASN A 41 26.16 -2.76 15.55
N THR A 42 26.30 -3.51 14.46
CA THR A 42 27.30 -4.58 14.30
C THR A 42 28.41 -4.25 13.30
N LEU A 43 28.35 -3.09 12.65
CA LEU A 43 29.41 -2.63 11.77
C LEU A 43 30.67 -2.38 12.61
N GLY A 44 31.74 -3.12 12.34
CA GLY A 44 33.04 -2.93 13.00
C GLY A 44 33.73 -1.64 12.56
N ASP A 45 34.67 -1.16 13.36
CA ASP A 45 35.44 0.08 13.11
C ASP A 45 36.55 -0.10 12.05
N ASP A 46 36.49 -1.15 11.23
CA ASP A 46 37.45 -1.34 10.13
C ASP A 46 37.09 -0.47 8.91
N GLU A 47 38.03 -0.36 7.98
CA GLU A 47 37.88 0.48 6.78
C GLU A 47 36.64 0.06 5.94
N TYR A 48 36.31 -1.23 5.93
CA TYR A 48 35.14 -1.76 5.23
C TYR A 48 33.82 -1.37 5.93
N GLY A 49 33.74 -1.52 7.25
CA GLY A 49 32.61 -1.13 8.08
C GLY A 49 32.36 0.38 8.05
N ALA A 50 33.42 1.18 8.06
CA ALA A 50 33.34 2.64 7.92
C ALA A 50 32.83 3.07 6.54
N GLU A 51 33.28 2.44 5.45
CA GLU A 51 32.77 2.71 4.10
C GLU A 51 31.32 2.24 3.92
N LEU A 52 30.97 1.09 4.48
CA LEU A 52 29.60 0.59 4.46
C LEU A 52 28.66 1.51 5.25
N ALA A 53 29.08 1.98 6.43
CA ALA A 53 28.32 2.92 7.25
C ALA A 53 28.01 4.25 6.51
N LYS A 54 28.87 4.69 5.58
CA LYS A 54 28.62 5.89 4.76
C LYS A 54 27.52 5.67 3.70
N LYS A 55 27.48 4.47 3.10
CA LYS A 55 26.57 4.15 1.98
C LYS A 55 25.22 3.60 2.44
N LEU A 56 25.20 2.93 3.60
CA LEU A 56 24.01 2.29 4.15
C LEU A 56 22.80 3.24 4.24
N PRO A 57 22.92 4.50 4.70
CA PRO A 57 21.77 5.40 4.82
C PRO A 57 21.12 5.73 3.47
N GLU A 58 21.90 5.87 2.40
CA GLU A 58 21.36 6.16 1.06
C GLU A 58 20.66 4.92 0.48
N MET A 59 21.26 3.74 0.65
CA MET A 59 20.65 2.47 0.24
C MET A 59 19.34 2.21 0.99
N GLU A 60 19.35 2.41 2.31
CA GLU A 60 18.19 2.28 3.19
C GLU A 60 17.07 3.24 2.75
N ARG A 61 17.39 4.51 2.52
CA ARG A 61 16.42 5.50 2.01
C ARG A 61 15.80 5.05 0.68
N GLY A 62 16.63 4.63 -0.28
CA GLY A 62 16.14 4.18 -1.58
C GLY A 62 15.18 2.98 -1.49
N ILE A 63 15.47 2.03 -0.62
CA ILE A 63 14.59 0.87 -0.38
C ILE A 63 13.25 1.32 0.21
N PHE A 64 13.26 2.15 1.26
CA PHE A 64 12.03 2.60 1.90
C PHE A 64 11.22 3.57 1.06
N ASP A 65 11.85 4.38 0.21
CA ASP A 65 11.16 5.27 -0.73
C ASP A 65 10.34 4.48 -1.75
N VAL A 66 10.89 3.37 -2.27
CA VAL A 66 10.18 2.49 -3.21
C VAL A 66 9.04 1.76 -2.53
N LEU A 67 9.28 1.21 -1.32
CA LEU A 67 8.25 0.50 -0.59
C LEU A 67 7.09 1.41 -0.17
N THR A 68 7.39 2.65 0.26
CA THR A 68 6.36 3.65 0.58
C THR A 68 5.49 3.95 -0.64
N LYS A 69 6.11 4.24 -1.79
CA LYS A 69 5.35 4.48 -3.03
C LYS A 69 4.47 3.30 -3.42
N TYR A 70 4.96 2.07 -3.23
CA TYR A 70 4.18 0.88 -3.54
C TYR A 70 2.98 0.73 -2.59
N ILE A 71 3.15 1.04 -1.30
CA ILE A 71 2.03 1.10 -0.34
C ILE A 71 1.00 2.13 -0.79
N ASP A 72 1.43 3.35 -1.12
CA ASP A 72 0.54 4.42 -1.59
C ASP A 72 -0.28 3.98 -2.81
N GLU A 73 0.36 3.31 -3.80
CA GLU A 73 -0.32 2.78 -4.97
C GLU A 73 -1.37 1.71 -4.62
N LEU A 74 -1.09 0.83 -3.65
CA LEU A 74 -2.03 -0.20 -3.20
C LEU A 74 -3.25 0.43 -2.51
N GLU A 75 -3.03 1.43 -1.66
CA GLU A 75 -4.09 2.16 -0.96
C GLU A 75 -4.98 2.97 -1.92
N ASP A 76 -4.37 3.59 -2.94
CA ASP A 76 -5.09 4.32 -3.98
C ASP A 76 -6.00 3.38 -4.79
N VAL A 77 -5.51 2.18 -5.14
CA VAL A 77 -6.32 1.17 -5.83
C VAL A 77 -7.46 0.68 -4.95
N ALA A 78 -7.20 0.37 -3.68
CA ALA A 78 -8.24 -0.03 -2.74
C ALA A 78 -9.33 1.04 -2.58
N THR A 79 -8.93 2.30 -2.47
CA THR A 79 -9.82 3.47 -2.38
C THR A 79 -10.65 3.64 -3.65
N GLY A 80 -10.03 3.51 -4.82
CA GLY A 80 -10.69 3.57 -6.12
C GLY A 80 -11.77 2.48 -6.25
N LEU A 81 -11.42 1.24 -5.95
CA LEU A 81 -12.35 0.09 -6.00
C LEU A 81 -13.53 0.25 -5.04
N SER A 82 -13.25 0.67 -3.79
CA SER A 82 -14.29 0.96 -2.79
C SER A 82 -15.22 2.09 -3.23
N THR A 83 -14.68 3.13 -3.85
CA THR A 83 -15.45 4.26 -4.38
C THR A 83 -16.32 3.83 -5.55
N SER A 84 -15.77 3.07 -6.50
CA SER A 84 -16.54 2.49 -7.60
C SER A 84 -17.68 1.61 -7.09
N ALA A 85 -17.43 0.75 -6.10
CA ALA A 85 -18.45 -0.10 -5.50
C ALA A 85 -19.61 0.72 -4.89
N ARG A 86 -19.30 1.83 -4.22
CA ARG A 86 -20.31 2.76 -3.68
C ARG A 86 -21.11 3.43 -4.79
N ASN A 87 -20.46 3.83 -5.88
CA ASN A 87 -21.13 4.44 -7.03
C ASN A 87 -22.10 3.47 -7.73
N TYR A 88 -21.69 2.21 -7.90
CA TYR A 88 -22.61 1.17 -8.41
C TYR A 88 -23.81 0.96 -7.48
N LYS A 89 -23.61 0.95 -6.16
CA LYS A 89 -24.72 0.87 -5.19
C LYS A 89 -25.69 2.05 -5.32
N ALA A 90 -25.19 3.27 -5.48
CA ALA A 90 -26.02 4.46 -5.65
C ALA A 90 -26.79 4.46 -6.97
N ALA A 91 -26.20 3.90 -8.04
CA ALA A 91 -26.87 3.74 -9.33
C ALA A 91 -27.96 2.66 -9.31
N GLU A 92 -27.74 1.56 -8.59
CA GLU A 92 -28.74 0.48 -8.41
C GLU A 92 -29.88 0.87 -7.47
N TYR A 93 -29.59 1.69 -6.46
CA TYR A 93 -30.55 2.15 -5.45
C TYR A 93 -30.50 3.68 -5.33
N PRO A 94 -31.04 4.42 -6.33
CA PRO A 94 -31.12 5.87 -6.21
C PRO A 94 -31.99 6.24 -4.99
N PRO A 95 -31.62 7.28 -4.22
CA PRO A 95 -32.44 7.71 -3.09
C PRO A 95 -33.85 8.07 -3.58
N PRO A 96 -34.89 7.84 -2.74
CA PRO A 96 -36.25 8.17 -3.12
C PRO A 96 -36.33 9.65 -3.49
N VAL A 97 -36.81 9.93 -4.70
CA VAL A 97 -37.04 11.30 -5.16
C VAL A 97 -38.18 11.88 -4.33
N THR A 98 -37.87 12.66 -3.31
CA THR A 98 -38.86 13.46 -2.60
C THR A 98 -39.32 14.58 -3.54
N ARG A 99 -40.46 14.37 -4.19
CA ARG A 99 -41.22 15.45 -4.83
C ARG A 99 -41.95 16.21 -3.73
N ASN A 100 -41.59 17.48 -3.56
CA ASN A 100 -42.33 18.45 -2.74
C ASN A 100 -43.73 18.71 -3.32
#